data_AF-A0A1R3VBF0-F1
#
_entry.id   AF-A0A1R3VBF0-F1
#
_cell.length_a   1.000
_cell.length_b   1.000
_cell.length_c   1.000
_cell.angle_alpha   90.00
_cell.angle_beta   90.00
_cell.angle_gamma   90.00
#
_symmetry.space_group_name_H-M   'P 1'
#
loop_
_entity.id
_entity.type
_entity.pdbx_description
1 polymer ?
#
loop_
_entity_poly.entity_id
_entity_poly.type
_entity_poly.pdbx_seq_one_letter_code
_entity_poly.pdbx_strand_id
1 'polypeptide(L)'
;MDWYLAGIEQLAIVRGLKASFVAYPILNALHIMSIGALLTSVWLMDLRILGAFRSLPYAAFVALLRRTAFTAFAGALVTGSLLFSVRAREYAAMSIFLTKMTLILLAGANFLVFMRHAKGGDEPAGGVASVLAVLSLVLWTSVLFAGRFIGFLN
;
A
#
# COMPACT_ATOMS: atom_id res chain seq x y z
N MET A 1 -7.48 0.56 28.30
CA MET A 1 -7.14 0.70 26.85
C MET A 1 -7.51 2.09 26.32
N ASP A 2 -8.47 2.77 26.95
CA ASP A 2 -9.09 4.02 26.45
C ASP A 2 -8.24 5.29 26.56
N TRP A 3 -7.25 5.31 27.45
CA TRP A 3 -6.46 6.50 27.77
C TRP A 3 -5.37 6.83 26.73
N TYR A 4 -4.82 5.81 26.06
CA TYR A 4 -3.87 6.02 24.96
C TYR A 4 -4.53 6.67 23.74
N LEU A 5 -5.76 6.26 23.43
CA LEU A 5 -6.53 6.81 22.31
C LEU A 5 -6.92 8.27 22.57
N ALA A 6 -7.28 8.61 23.82
CA ALA A 6 -7.55 9.99 24.22
C ALA A 6 -6.31 10.90 24.13
N GLY A 7 -5.12 10.38 24.43
CA GLY A 7 -3.86 11.12 24.30
C GLY A 7 -3.50 11.43 22.83
N ILE A 8 -3.81 10.52 21.92
CA ILE A 8 -3.61 10.73 20.47
C ILE A 8 -4.60 11.78 19.94
N GLU A 9 -5.85 11.78 20.41
CA GLU A 9 -6.85 12.78 20.00
C GLU A 9 -6.55 14.22 20.48
N GLN A 10 -5.72 14.38 21.51
CA GLN A 10 -5.34 15.69 22.04
C GLN A 10 -4.13 16.32 21.35
N LEU A 11 -3.42 15.59 20.48
CA LEU A 11 -2.30 16.14 19.71
C LEU A 11 -2.73 17.37 18.90
N ALA A 12 -1.92 18.43 18.95
CA ALA A 12 -2.17 19.69 18.24
C ALA A 12 -2.36 19.48 16.72
N ILE A 13 -1.69 18.48 16.15
CA ILE A 13 -1.89 18.03 14.76
C ILE A 13 -3.31 17.49 14.52
N VAL A 14 -3.89 16.76 15.47
CA VAL A 14 -5.23 16.16 15.36
C VAL A 14 -6.31 17.22 15.56
N ARG A 15 -6.12 18.18 16.49
CA ARG A 15 -7.01 19.35 16.61
C ARG A 15 -6.92 20.26 15.39
N GLY A 16 -5.73 20.49 14.84
CA GLY A 16 -5.53 21.24 13.60
C GLY A 16 -6.18 20.55 12.38
N LEU A 17 -6.14 19.22 12.31
CA LEU A 17 -6.86 18.43 11.30
C LEU A 17 -8.38 18.50 11.48
N LYS A 18 -8.91 18.33 12.70
CA LYS A 18 -10.35 18.41 12.99
C LYS A 18 -10.89 19.83 12.79
N ALA A 19 -10.09 20.86 13.04
CA ALA A 19 -10.48 22.27 12.87
C ALA A 19 -10.36 22.78 11.42
N SER A 20 -9.56 22.12 10.58
CA SER A 20 -9.28 22.58 9.23
C SER A 20 -9.95 21.68 8.18
N PHE A 21 -11.05 22.17 7.61
CA PHE A 21 -11.81 21.54 6.52
C PHE A 21 -10.95 21.19 5.30
N VAL A 22 -9.74 21.76 5.20
CA VAL A 22 -8.77 21.56 4.11
C VAL A 22 -7.74 20.46 4.40
N ALA A 23 -7.36 20.27 5.67
CA ALA A 23 -6.30 19.33 6.03
C ALA A 23 -6.69 17.86 5.78
N TYR A 24 -7.94 17.51 6.07
CA TYR A 24 -8.46 16.16 5.84
C TYR A 24 -8.55 15.80 4.33
N PRO A 25 -9.10 16.66 3.45
CA PRO A 25 -9.04 16.45 2.00
C PRO A 25 -7.61 16.36 1.45
N ILE A 26 -6.68 17.20 1.92
CA ILE A 26 -5.28 17.14 1.47
C ILE A 26 -4.65 15.81 1.87
N LEU A 27 -4.82 15.36 3.11
CA LEU A 27 -4.30 14.07 3.55
C LEU A 27 -4.91 12.90 2.79
N ASN A 28 -6.21 12.97 2.50
CA ASN A 28 -6.87 11.98 1.68
C ASN A 28 -6.32 11.98 0.24
N ALA A 29 -6.10 13.15 -0.35
CA ALA A 29 -5.51 13.28 -1.68
C ALA A 29 -4.07 12.73 -1.72
N LEU A 30 -3.24 13.06 -0.72
CA LEU A 30 -1.88 12.52 -0.58
C LEU A 30 -1.89 11.00 -0.38
N HIS A 31 -2.86 10.48 0.38
CA HIS A 31 -3.02 9.04 0.56
C HIS A 31 -3.39 8.33 -0.75
N ILE A 32 -4.35 8.88 -1.50
CA ILE A 32 -4.76 8.34 -2.81
C ILE A 32 -3.60 8.41 -3.81
N MET A 33 -2.88 9.53 -3.85
CA MET A 33 -1.68 9.69 -4.69
C MET A 33 -0.63 8.63 -4.34
N SER A 34 -0.38 8.40 -3.05
CA SER A 34 0.59 7.40 -2.58
C SER A 34 0.15 5.98 -2.94
N ILE A 35 -1.13 5.64 -2.78
CA ILE A 35 -1.68 4.34 -3.18
C ILE A 35 -1.56 4.16 -4.70
N GLY A 36 -1.90 5.18 -5.50
CA GLY A 36 -1.78 5.14 -6.95
C GLY A 36 -0.34 4.89 -7.40
N ALA A 37 0.61 5.66 -6.86
CA ALA A 37 2.04 5.50 -7.17
C ALA A 37 2.56 4.12 -6.78
N LEU A 38 2.16 3.60 -5.60
CA LEU A 38 2.52 2.26 -5.15
C LEU A 38 1.96 1.17 -6.06
N LEU A 39 0.65 1.22 -6.34
CA LEU A 39 -0.05 0.23 -7.14
C LEU A 39 0.50 0.17 -8.56
N THR A 40 0.67 1.33 -9.21
CA THR A 40 1.25 1.41 -10.56
C THR A 40 2.69 0.89 -10.56
N SER A 41 3.50 1.23 -9.56
CA SER A 41 4.89 0.76 -9.50
C SER A 41 4.96 -0.76 -9.37
N VAL A 42 4.14 -1.35 -8.51
CA VAL A 42 4.06 -2.81 -8.34
C VAL A 42 3.55 -3.47 -9.61
N TRP A 43 2.47 -2.96 -10.21
CA TRP A 43 1.92 -3.50 -11.44
C TRP A 43 2.93 -3.48 -12.59
N LEU A 44 3.67 -2.39 -12.77
CA LEU A 44 4.69 -2.30 -13.81
C LEU A 44 5.84 -3.28 -13.57
N MET A 45 6.26 -3.49 -12.31
CA MET A 45 7.25 -4.52 -11.98
C MET A 45 6.74 -5.93 -12.25
N ASP A 46 5.50 -6.25 -11.84
CA ASP A 46 4.87 -7.55 -12.05
C ASP A 46 4.66 -7.83 -13.54
N LEU A 47 4.19 -6.85 -14.32
CA LEU A 47 4.06 -6.95 -15.77
C LEU A 47 5.41 -7.15 -16.46
N ARG A 48 6.48 -6.51 -15.96
CA ARG A 48 7.84 -6.73 -16.47
C ARG A 48 8.27 -8.18 -16.30
N ILE A 49 7.94 -8.80 -15.16
CA ILE A 49 8.20 -10.22 -14.88
C ILE A 49 7.35 -11.13 -15.78
N LEU A 50 6.12 -10.74 -16.09
CA LEU A 50 5.24 -11.47 -17.02
C LEU A 50 5.62 -11.32 -18.50
N GLY A 51 6.66 -10.53 -18.81
CA GLY A 51 7.21 -10.39 -20.16
C GLY A 51 6.78 -9.12 -20.90
N ALA A 52 6.10 -8.18 -20.25
CA ALA A 52 5.92 -6.83 -20.79
C ALA A 52 7.23 -6.03 -20.70
N PHE A 53 7.34 -4.93 -21.45
CA PHE A 53 8.46 -3.97 -21.38
C PHE A 53 9.88 -4.58 -21.53
N ARG A 54 10.01 -5.71 -22.26
CA ARG A 54 11.30 -6.39 -22.52
C ARG A 54 12.37 -5.54 -23.18
N SER A 55 11.97 -4.46 -23.85
CA SER A 55 12.87 -3.48 -24.45
C SER A 55 13.65 -2.64 -23.43
N LEU A 56 13.20 -2.59 -22.17
CA LEU A 56 13.84 -1.79 -21.12
C LEU A 56 14.82 -2.64 -20.28
N PRO A 57 15.99 -2.08 -19.90
CA PRO A 57 16.94 -2.75 -19.01
C PRO A 57 16.30 -3.13 -17.68
N TYR A 58 16.23 -4.44 -17.40
CA TYR A 58 15.50 -4.99 -16.25
C TYR A 58 15.96 -4.37 -14.92
N ALA A 59 17.27 -4.35 -14.67
CA ALA A 59 17.83 -3.86 -13.41
C ALA A 59 17.50 -2.39 -13.14
N ALA A 60 17.64 -1.51 -14.14
CA ALA A 60 17.35 -0.09 -13.99
C ALA A 60 15.85 0.17 -13.81
N PHE A 61 15.01 -0.52 -14.59
CA PHE A 61 13.56 -0.43 -14.52
C PHE A 61 13.02 -0.85 -13.14
N VAL A 62 13.44 -2.03 -12.67
CA VAL A 62 13.02 -2.54 -11.36
C VAL A 62 13.61 -1.70 -10.22
N ALA A 63 14.84 -1.21 -10.32
CA ALA A 63 15.43 -0.36 -9.28
C ALA A 63 14.66 0.96 -9.10
N LEU A 64 14.27 1.60 -10.21
CA LEU A 64 13.46 2.83 -10.18
C LEU A 64 12.10 2.57 -9.57
N LEU A 65 11.35 1.60 -10.10
CA LEU A 65 10.00 1.30 -9.64
C LEU A 65 9.97 0.80 -8.20
N ARG A 66 10.98 0.03 -7.77
CA ARG A 66 11.11 -0.42 -6.39
C ARG A 66 11.34 0.76 -5.45
N ARG A 67 12.20 1.71 -5.81
CA ARG A 67 12.39 2.95 -5.01
C ARG A 67 11.08 3.73 -4.91
N THR A 68 10.40 3.93 -6.04
CA THR A 68 9.10 4.62 -6.08
C THR A 68 8.05 3.91 -5.22
N ALA A 69 7.98 2.58 -5.30
CA ALA A 69 7.08 1.76 -4.49
C ALA A 69 7.37 1.92 -2.99
N PHE A 70 8.63 1.87 -2.57
CA PHE A 70 8.99 2.08 -1.15
C PHE A 70 8.64 3.49 -0.67
N THR A 71 8.93 4.52 -1.47
CA THR A 71 8.59 5.91 -1.10
C THR A 71 7.08 6.11 -1.03
N ALA A 72 6.34 5.53 -1.98
CA ALA A 72 4.89 5.60 -2.03
C ALA A 72 4.24 4.80 -0.90
N PHE A 73 4.80 3.64 -0.54
CA PHE A 73 4.36 2.86 0.61
C PHE A 73 4.57 3.62 1.92
N ALA A 74 5.74 4.25 2.12
CA ALA A 74 6.00 5.07 3.30
C ALA A 74 5.01 6.26 3.37
N GLY A 75 4.76 6.93 2.25
CA GLY A 75 3.75 7.99 2.17
C GLY A 75 2.36 7.49 2.54
N ALA A 76 1.92 6.38 1.93
CA ALA A 76 0.62 5.77 2.19
C ALA A 76 0.48 5.33 3.66
N LEU A 77 1.55 4.84 4.27
CA LEU A 77 1.59 4.47 5.68
C LEU A 77 1.39 5.70 6.57
N VAL A 78 2.18 6.77 6.35
CA VAL A 78 2.10 7.99 7.15
C VAL A 78 0.71 8.65 7.03
N THR A 79 0.23 8.86 5.80
CA THR A 79 -1.07 9.50 5.58
C THR A 79 -2.22 8.59 6.03
N GLY A 80 -2.09 7.28 5.84
CA GLY A 80 -3.08 6.28 6.26
C GLY A 80 -3.20 6.20 7.78
N SER A 81 -2.07 6.22 8.50
CA SER A 81 -2.04 6.30 9.97
C SER A 81 -2.68 7.58 10.48
N LEU A 82 -2.38 8.73 9.85
CA LEU A 82 -3.01 10.01 10.22
C LEU A 82 -4.53 9.99 10.01
N LEU A 83 -5.01 9.47 8.88
CA LEU A 83 -6.44 9.33 8.60
C LEU A 83 -7.11 8.35 9.58
N PHE A 84 -6.45 7.23 9.88
CA PHE A 84 -6.93 6.27 10.86
C PHE A 84 -7.04 6.90 12.26
N SER A 85 -6.06 7.70 12.68
CA SER A 85 -6.09 8.38 13.99
C SER A 85 -7.28 9.31 14.18
N VAL A 86 -7.90 9.83 13.11
CA VAL A 86 -9.08 10.70 13.21
C VAL A 86 -10.33 9.93 13.66
N ARG A 87 -10.48 8.66 13.28
CA ARG A 87 -11.64 7.81 13.60
C ARG A 87 -11.22 6.39 14.01
N ALA A 88 -10.19 6.29 14.84
CA ALA A 88 -9.51 5.01 15.14
C ALA A 88 -10.44 3.93 15.72
N ARG A 89 -11.36 4.31 16.61
CA ARG A 89 -12.30 3.37 17.24
C ARG A 89 -13.26 2.75 16.23
N GLU A 90 -13.76 3.54 15.29
CA GLU A 90 -14.70 3.08 14.26
C GLU A 90 -14.00 2.22 13.23
N TYR A 91 -12.81 2.63 12.76
CA TYR A 91 -12.04 1.82 11.82
C TYR A 91 -11.56 0.50 12.43
N ALA A 92 -11.19 0.47 13.71
CA ALA A 92 -10.76 -0.77 14.37
C ALA A 92 -11.90 -1.77 14.58
N ALA A 93 -13.15 -1.31 14.67
CA ALA A 93 -14.33 -2.17 14.77
C ALA A 93 -14.77 -2.73 13.40
N MET A 94 -14.32 -2.14 12.29
CA MET A 94 -14.68 -2.59 10.95
C MET A 94 -13.85 -3.81 10.52
N SER A 95 -14.53 -4.94 10.33
CA SER A 95 -13.89 -6.17 9.82
C SER A 95 -13.17 -5.95 8.49
N ILE A 96 -13.67 -5.07 7.62
CA ILE A 96 -13.07 -4.80 6.32
C ILE A 96 -11.73 -4.04 6.41
N PHE A 97 -11.53 -3.23 7.46
CA PHE A 97 -10.25 -2.62 7.75
C PHE A 97 -9.23 -3.68 8.17
N LEU A 98 -9.63 -4.63 9.02
CA LEU A 98 -8.79 -5.77 9.40
C LEU A 98 -8.44 -6.64 8.18
N THR A 99 -9.40 -6.91 7.29
CA THR A 99 -9.14 -7.61 6.02
C THR A 99 -8.10 -6.87 5.18
N LYS A 100 -8.19 -5.54 5.06
CA LYS A 100 -7.20 -4.72 4.35
C LYS A 100 -5.80 -4.89 4.96
N MET A 101 -5.69 -4.88 6.29
CA MET A 101 -4.41 -5.07 6.98
C MET A 101 -3.83 -6.46 6.72
N THR A 102 -4.64 -7.51 6.79
CA THR A 102 -4.23 -8.88 6.47
C THR A 102 -3.76 -9.01 5.01
N LEU A 103 -4.46 -8.39 4.06
CA LEU A 103 -4.07 -8.40 2.65
C LEU A 103 -2.73 -7.69 2.41
N ILE A 104 -2.46 -6.57 3.10
CA ILE A 104 -1.16 -5.88 3.02
C ILE A 104 -0.05 -6.77 3.57
N LEU A 105 -0.29 -7.46 4.68
CA LEU A 105 0.69 -8.42 5.24
C LEU A 105 0.96 -9.58 4.28
N LEU A 106 -0.09 -10.13 3.65
CA LEU A 106 0.05 -11.17 2.63
C LEU A 106 0.82 -10.67 1.39
N ALA A 107 0.56 -9.43 0.95
CA ALA A 107 1.31 -8.82 -0.15
C ALA A 107 2.80 -8.63 0.20
N GLY A 108 3.11 -8.21 1.42
CA GLY A 108 4.48 -8.13 1.93
C GLY A 108 5.16 -9.50 2.03
N ALA A 109 4.44 -10.53 2.49
CA ALA A 109 4.93 -11.89 2.51
C ALA A 109 5.22 -12.42 1.10
N ASN A 110 4.32 -12.17 0.14
CA ASN A 110 4.52 -12.52 -1.27
C ASN A 110 5.77 -11.85 -1.84
N PHE A 111 5.98 -10.57 -1.54
CA PHE A 111 7.19 -9.85 -1.94
C PHE A 111 8.48 -10.45 -1.34
N LEU A 112 8.46 -10.85 -0.08
CA LEU A 112 9.60 -11.53 0.56
C LEU A 112 9.90 -12.90 -0.08
N VAL A 113 8.86 -13.67 -0.42
CA VAL A 113 9.01 -14.94 -1.14
C VAL A 113 9.57 -14.71 -2.54
N PHE A 114 9.11 -13.66 -3.22
CA PHE A 114 9.62 -13.24 -4.52
C PHE A 114 11.11 -12.86 -4.44
N MET A 115 11.50 -12.03 -3.47
CA MET A 115 12.92 -11.67 -3.27
C MET A 115 13.82 -12.88 -3.00
N ARG A 116 13.32 -13.90 -2.31
CA ARG A 116 14.07 -15.13 -2.05
C ARG A 116 14.26 -15.98 -3.31
N HIS A 117 13.27 -15.98 -4.21
CA HIS A 117 13.35 -16.66 -5.50
C HIS A 117 14.15 -15.90 -6.55
N ALA A 118 14.17 -14.57 -6.49
CA ALA A 118 14.91 -13.70 -7.41
C ALA A 118 16.44 -13.64 -7.12
N LYS A 119 17.02 -14.71 -6.56
CA LYS A 119 18.46 -14.75 -6.26
C LYS A 119 19.28 -14.85 -7.54
N GLY A 120 20.08 -13.83 -7.80
CA GLY A 120 20.90 -13.68 -9.00
C GLY A 120 20.26 -12.64 -9.91
N GLY A 121 20.96 -11.56 -10.22
CA GLY A 121 20.44 -10.36 -10.91
C GLY A 121 19.93 -10.57 -12.34
N ASP A 122 19.65 -11.81 -12.72
CA ASP A 122 19.03 -12.19 -13.97
C ASP A 122 17.52 -11.96 -13.94
N GLU A 123 16.96 -11.80 -15.13
CA GLU A 123 15.52 -11.64 -15.33
C GLU A 123 14.81 -12.92 -14.83
N PRO A 124 13.84 -12.81 -13.89
CA PRO A 124 13.15 -13.98 -13.36
C PRO A 124 12.48 -14.77 -14.48
N ALA A 125 13.07 -15.90 -14.85
CA ALA A 125 12.59 -16.75 -15.92
C ALA A 125 11.79 -17.92 -15.32
N GLY A 126 10.47 -17.89 -15.51
CA GLY A 126 9.63 -19.07 -15.33
C GLY A 126 8.75 -19.14 -14.08
N GLY A 127 7.92 -20.19 -14.08
CA GLY A 127 6.57 -20.25 -13.50
C GLY A 127 6.36 -19.71 -12.08
N VAL A 128 7.28 -19.96 -11.13
CA VAL A 128 7.09 -19.49 -9.74
C VAL A 128 7.11 -17.96 -9.66
N ALA A 129 8.02 -17.29 -10.38
CA ALA A 129 8.08 -15.83 -10.39
C ALA A 129 6.83 -15.21 -11.06
N SER A 130 6.33 -15.84 -12.13
CA SER A 130 5.09 -15.43 -12.80
C SER A 130 3.86 -15.61 -11.90
N VAL A 131 3.77 -16.73 -11.17
CA VAL A 131 2.68 -16.98 -10.21
C VAL A 131 2.71 -15.95 -9.08
N LEU A 132 3.88 -15.65 -8.52
CA LEU A 132 4.03 -14.64 -7.47
C LEU A 132 3.70 -13.22 -7.97
N ALA A 133 4.03 -12.90 -9.23
CA ALA A 133 3.66 -11.63 -9.86
C ALA A 133 2.13 -11.52 -10.05
N VAL A 134 1.47 -12.57 -10.55
CA VAL A 134 0.00 -12.60 -10.65
C VAL A 134 -0.66 -12.51 -9.27
N LEU A 135 -0.14 -13.23 -8.27
CA LEU A 135 -0.65 -13.16 -6.90
C LEU A 135 -0.50 -11.76 -6.32
N SER A 136 0.63 -11.09 -6.58
CA SER A 136 0.89 -9.69 -6.19
C SER A 136 -0.15 -8.76 -6.80
N LEU A 137 -0.41 -8.84 -8.11
CA LEU A 137 -1.43 -8.05 -8.80
C LEU A 137 -2.80 -8.22 -8.16
N VAL A 138 -3.21 -9.47 -7.89
CA VAL A 138 -4.50 -9.78 -7.26
C VAL A 138 -4.56 -9.21 -5.85
N LEU A 139 -3.54 -9.44 -5.03
CA LEU A 139 -3.50 -8.96 -3.64
C LEU A 139 -3.58 -7.43 -3.57
N TRP A 140 -2.76 -6.71 -4.34
CA TRP A 140 -2.78 -5.24 -4.33
C TRP A 140 -4.09 -4.66 -4.88
N THR A 141 -4.68 -5.32 -5.88
CA THR A 141 -6.01 -4.96 -6.38
C THR A 141 -7.07 -5.16 -5.30
N SER A 142 -7.05 -6.30 -4.60
CA SER A 142 -7.95 -6.55 -3.46
C SER A 142 -7.75 -5.54 -2.32
N VAL A 143 -6.52 -5.11 -2.03
CA VAL A 143 -6.23 -4.05 -1.04
C VAL A 143 -6.87 -2.72 -1.47
N LEU A 144 -6.80 -2.36 -2.75
CA LEU A 144 -7.43 -1.15 -3.29
C LEU A 144 -8.95 -1.20 -3.12
N PHE A 145 -9.58 -2.32 -3.53
CA PHE A 145 -11.02 -2.51 -3.40
C PHE A 145 -11.44 -2.47 -1.93
N ALA A 146 -10.80 -3.24 -1.05
CA ALA A 146 -11.07 -3.23 0.38
C ALA A 146 -10.96 -1.81 0.96
N GLY A 147 -9.93 -1.05 0.55
CA GLY A 147 -9.76 0.35 0.90
C GLY A 147 -10.92 1.24 0.49
N ARG A 148 -11.45 1.07 -0.72
CA ARG A 148 -12.58 1.87 -1.22
C ARG A 148 -13.90 1.48 -0.56
N PHE A 149 -14.10 0.19 -0.26
CA PHE A 149 -15.29 -0.33 0.40
C PHE A 149 -15.42 0.09 1.88
N ILE A 150 -14.32 0.43 2.57
CA ILE A 150 -14.37 1.06 3.91
C ILE A 150 -15.27 2.31 3.91
N GLY A 151 -15.35 3.04 2.80
CA GLY A 151 -16.19 4.25 2.70
C GLY A 151 -17.67 3.97 2.43
N PHE A 152 -18.06 2.72 2.19
CA PHE A 152 -19.43 2.35 1.81
C PHE A 152 -20.09 1.36 2.78
N LEU A 153 -19.29 0.58 3.52
CA LEU A 153 -19.76 -0.38 4.50
C LEU A 153 -19.54 0.21 5.89
N ASN A 154 -20.64 0.62 6.54
CA ASN A 154 -20.69 1.08 7.93
C ASN A 154 -20.90 -0.09 8.88
#